data_AF-A0A958RWH8-F1
#
_entry.id   AF-A0A958RWH8-F1
#
_cell.length_a   1.000
_cell.length_b   1.000
_cell.length_c   1.000
_cell.angle_alpha   90.00
_cell.angle_beta   90.00
_cell.angle_gamma   90.00
#
_symmetry.space_group_name_H-M   'P 1'
#
loop_
_entity.id
_entity.type
_entity.pdbx_description
1 polymer ?
#
loop_
_entity_poly.entity_id
_entity_poly.type
_entity_poly.pdbx_seq_one_letter_code
_entity_poly.pdbx_strand_id
1 'polypeptide(L)'
;MTLDQAQEKVDQWIQEVGVRYFSELTNMAMLTEEVGELARIIARKYGDQSFKEGENGSHEKLSEEMADVLFVLICLANQTGVNL
;
A
#
# COMPACT_ATOMS: atom_id res chain seq x y z
N MET A 1 -7.12 15.14 -5.15
CA MET A 1 -6.02 14.54 -5.91
C MET A 1 -6.65 13.52 -6.85
N THR A 2 -6.31 13.54 -8.13
CA THR A 2 -6.69 12.48 -9.09
C THR A 2 -5.71 11.31 -9.00
N LEU A 3 -6.01 10.19 -9.65
CA LEU A 3 -5.06 9.07 -9.75
C LEU A 3 -3.82 9.47 -10.56
N ASP A 4 -3.97 10.18 -11.68
CA ASP A 4 -2.82 10.73 -12.43
C ASP A 4 -1.91 11.58 -11.52
N GLN A 5 -2.49 12.48 -10.71
CA GLN A 5 -1.73 13.31 -9.77
C GLN A 5 -1.07 12.49 -8.66
N ALA A 6 -1.66 11.35 -8.28
CA ALA A 6 -1.07 10.43 -7.32
C ALA A 6 0.13 9.70 -7.94
N GLN A 7 -0.02 9.22 -9.18
CA GLN A 7 1.05 8.59 -9.96
C GLN A 7 2.25 9.53 -10.13
N GLU A 8 2.02 10.78 -10.52
CA GLU A 8 3.07 11.80 -10.64
C GLU A 8 3.80 12.06 -9.31
N LYS A 9 3.05 12.19 -8.21
CA LYS A 9 3.64 12.44 -6.89
C LYS A 9 4.48 11.29 -6.38
N VAL A 10 4.02 10.05 -6.57
CA VAL A 10 4.78 8.86 -6.18
C VAL A 10 6.04 8.76 -7.03
N ASP A 11 5.95 9.01 -8.34
CA ASP A 11 7.13 9.00 -9.22
C ASP A 11 8.18 10.03 -8.79
N GLN A 12 7.75 11.25 -8.51
CA GLN A 12 8.63 12.29 -7.98
C GLN A 12 9.29 11.86 -6.67
N TRP A 13 8.52 11.31 -5.73
CA TRP A 13 9.05 10.85 -4.45
C TRP A 13 10.07 9.71 -4.62
N ILE A 14 9.83 8.78 -5.53
CA ILE A 14 10.76 7.68 -5.82
C ILE A 14 12.07 8.21 -6.40
N GLN A 15 12.02 9.22 -7.28
CA GLN A 15 13.22 9.82 -7.86
C GLN A 15 14.03 10.65 -6.85
N GLU A 16 13.35 11.38 -5.96
CA GLU A 16 13.98 12.26 -4.98
C GLU A 16 14.47 11.54 -3.72
N VAL A 17 13.67 10.59 -3.22
CA VAL A 17 13.88 9.92 -1.92
C VAL A 17 14.16 8.44 -2.09
N GLY A 18 13.40 7.76 -2.95
CA GLY A 18 13.48 6.31 -3.16
C GLY A 18 14.69 5.85 -3.99
N VAL A 19 15.43 6.78 -4.62
CA VAL A 19 16.53 6.56 -5.57
C VAL A 19 16.09 5.90 -6.89
N ARG A 20 15.30 4.82 -6.83
CA ARG A 20 14.71 4.12 -7.97
C ARG A 20 13.58 3.19 -7.51
N TYR A 21 12.74 2.77 -8.45
CA TYR A 21 11.83 1.65 -8.21
C TYR A 21 12.60 0.35 -7.94
N PHE A 22 12.02 -0.52 -7.12
CA PHE A 22 12.42 -1.92 -7.07
C PHE A 22 12.04 -2.65 -8.37
N SER A 23 12.46 -3.91 -8.51
CA SER A 23 11.99 -4.74 -9.62
C SER A 23 10.49 -5.00 -9.51
N GLU A 24 9.84 -5.33 -10.63
CA GLU A 24 8.42 -5.67 -10.69
C GLU A 24 8.06 -6.82 -9.75
N LEU A 25 8.92 -7.85 -9.69
CA LEU A 25 8.72 -8.99 -8.80
C LEU A 25 8.87 -8.60 -7.33
N THR A 26 9.79 -7.69 -7.01
CA THR A 26 9.94 -7.18 -5.64
C THR A 26 8.74 -6.35 -5.23
N ASN A 27 8.28 -5.42 -6.08
CA ASN A 27 7.08 -4.63 -5.78
C ASN A 27 5.81 -5.49 -5.72
N MET A 28 5.73 -6.59 -6.49
CA MET A 28 4.63 -7.56 -6.36
C MET A 28 4.66 -8.29 -4.99
N ALA A 29 5.86 -8.64 -4.51
CA ALA A 29 6.02 -9.23 -3.18
C ALA A 29 5.61 -8.23 -2.08
N MET A 30 6.08 -6.98 -2.16
CA MET A 30 5.68 -5.90 -1.27
C MET A 30 4.17 -5.68 -1.30
N LEU A 31 3.55 -5.62 -2.48
CA LEU A 31 2.09 -5.46 -2.59
C LEU A 31 1.34 -6.58 -1.86
N THR A 32 1.83 -7.81 -1.98
CA THR A 32 1.22 -8.96 -1.31
C THR A 32 1.38 -8.88 0.22
N GLU A 33 2.52 -8.37 0.69
CA GLU A 33 2.78 -8.11 2.11
C GLU A 33 1.80 -7.08 2.67
N GLU A 34 1.68 -5.91 2.04
CA GLU A 34 0.77 -4.85 2.48
C GLU A 34 -0.71 -5.28 2.44
N VAL A 35 -1.09 -6.08 1.43
CA VAL A 35 -2.44 -6.67 1.38
C VAL A 35 -2.66 -7.63 2.54
N GLY A 36 -1.63 -8.36 2.97
CA GLY A 36 -1.68 -9.23 4.15
C GLY A 36 -1.88 -8.44 5.46
N GLU A 37 -1.17 -7.32 5.61
CA GLU A 37 -1.32 -6.37 6.72
C GLU A 37 -2.75 -5.83 6.78
N LEU A 38 -3.27 -5.33 5.65
CA LEU A 38 -4.64 -4.84 5.52
C LEU A 38 -5.66 -5.94 5.83
N ALA A 39 -5.47 -7.15 5.27
CA ALA A 39 -6.35 -8.28 5.48
C ALA A 39 -6.44 -8.67 6.96
N ARG A 40 -5.32 -8.62 7.70
CA ARG A 40 -5.28 -8.87 9.15
C ARG A 40 -6.17 -7.90 9.92
N ILE A 41 -6.18 -6.61 9.57
CA ILE A 41 -7.05 -5.62 10.22
C ILE A 41 -8.51 -5.83 9.84
N ILE A 42 -8.81 -6.02 8.55
CA ILE A 42 -10.18 -6.24 8.07
C ILE A 42 -10.80 -7.50 8.71
N ALA A 43 -10.05 -8.61 8.77
CA ALA A 43 -10.52 -9.87 9.33
C ALA A 43 -10.89 -9.77 10.82
N ARG A 44 -10.25 -8.86 11.58
CA ARG A 44 -10.54 -8.63 13.00
C ARG A 44 -11.61 -7.58 13.23
N LYS A 45 -11.63 -6.53 12.40
CA LYS A 45 -12.55 -5.40 12.56
C LYS A 45 -13.94 -5.69 12.00
N TYR A 46 -14.01 -6.41 10.89
CA TYR A 46 -15.23 -6.68 10.15
C TYR A 46 -15.50 -8.17 9.92
N GLY A 47 -14.59 -9.04 10.34
CA GLY A 47 -14.75 -10.49 10.29
C GLY A 47 -14.89 -11.11 11.68
N ASP A 48 -14.66 -12.43 11.75
CA ASP A 48 -14.92 -13.23 12.95
C ASP A 48 -13.70 -13.38 13.88
N GLN A 49 -12.57 -12.74 13.58
CA GLN A 49 -11.37 -12.83 14.42
C GLN A 49 -11.39 -11.79 15.55
N SER A 50 -10.93 -12.17 16.74
CA SER A 50 -10.72 -11.22 17.84
C SER A 50 -9.38 -10.50 17.71
N PHE A 51 -9.33 -9.24 18.15
CA PHE A 51 -8.06 -8.55 18.38
C PHE A 51 -7.30 -9.23 19.54
N LYS A 52 -5.97 -9.32 19.41
CA LYS A 52 -5.12 -9.70 20.54
C LYS A 52 -5.00 -8.51 21.50
N GLU A 53 -4.66 -8.81 22.75
CA GLU A 53 -4.40 -7.79 23.75
C GLU A 53 -3.31 -6.82 23.26
N GLY A 54 -3.60 -5.51 23.29
CA GLY A 54 -2.70 -4.46 22.81
C GLY A 54 -2.74 -4.17 21.30
N GLU A 55 -3.50 -4.90 20.49
CA GLU A 55 -3.63 -4.60 19.06
C GLU A 55 -4.63 -3.44 18.81
N ASN A 56 -4.19 -2.47 18.00
CA ASN A 56 -5.00 -1.31 17.66
C ASN A 56 -5.79 -1.53 16.35
N GLY A 57 -7.11 -1.71 16.47
CA GLY A 57 -8.06 -1.78 15.35
C GLY A 57 -8.63 -0.44 14.90
N SER A 58 -7.96 0.68 15.22
CA SER A 58 -8.45 2.03 14.91
C SER A 58 -8.68 2.24 13.41
N HIS A 59 -9.45 3.28 13.08
CA HIS A 59 -9.56 3.74 11.70
C HIS A 59 -8.23 4.31 11.17
N GLU A 60 -7.36 4.79 12.06
CA GLU A 60 -6.02 5.26 11.70
C GLU A 60 -5.16 4.13 11.17
N LYS A 61 -5.01 3.02 11.91
CA LYS A 61 -4.24 1.85 11.43
C LYS A 61 -4.81 1.30 10.12
N LEU A 62 -6.13 1.22 10.01
CA LEU A 62 -6.76 0.79 8.75
C LEU A 62 -6.42 1.72 7.57
N SER A 63 -6.38 3.03 7.82
CA SER A 63 -6.04 4.02 6.79
C SER A 63 -4.58 3.93 6.38
N GLU A 64 -3.67 3.63 7.31
CA GLU A 64 -2.26 3.37 7.03
C GLU A 64 -2.11 2.19 6.06
N GLU A 65 -2.66 1.01 6.38
CA GLU A 65 -2.50 -0.17 5.50
C GLU A 65 -3.14 0.03 4.12
N MET A 66 -4.26 0.77 4.06
CA MET A 66 -4.87 1.13 2.78
C MET A 66 -3.97 2.06 1.95
N ALA A 67 -3.27 3.00 2.61
CA ALA A 67 -2.32 3.89 1.96
C ALA A 67 -1.08 3.12 1.47
N ASP A 68 -0.58 2.17 2.26
CA ASP A 68 0.58 1.34 1.89
C ASP A 68 0.26 0.47 0.67
N VAL A 69 -0.90 -0.19 0.64
CA VAL A 69 -1.39 -0.93 -0.55
C VAL A 69 -1.48 -0.01 -1.77
N LEU A 70 -2.09 1.18 -1.63
CA LEU A 70 -2.23 2.13 -2.73
C LEU A 70 -0.87 2.60 -3.24
N PHE A 71 0.07 2.89 -2.34
CA PHE A 71 1.40 3.37 -2.68
C PHE A 71 2.18 2.33 -3.50
N VAL A 72 2.19 1.07 -3.07
CA VAL A 72 2.90 0.01 -3.80
C VAL A 72 2.21 -0.31 -5.13
N LEU A 73 0.88 -0.24 -5.18
CA LEU A 73 0.14 -0.40 -6.44
C LEU A 73 0.47 0.70 -7.45
N ILE A 74 0.57 1.96 -7.00
CA ILE A 74 1.01 3.07 -7.86
C ILE A 74 2.45 2.86 -8.32
N CYS A 75 3.36 2.41 -7.44
CA CYS A 75 4.73 2.07 -7.84
C CYS A 75 4.75 1.04 -8.99
N LEU A 76 3.92 -0.01 -8.90
CA LEU A 76 3.77 -1.01 -9.95
C LEU A 76 3.20 -0.43 -11.25
N ALA A 77 2.19 0.42 -11.15
CA ALA A 77 1.59 1.05 -12.32
C ALA A 77 2.59 1.94 -13.05
N ASN A 78 3.30 2.81 -12.32
CA ASN A 78 4.30 3.72 -12.87
C ASN A 78 5.44 2.98 -13.58
N GLN A 79 6.04 1.98 -12.92
CA GLN A 79 7.18 1.26 -13.50
C GLN A 79 6.80 0.38 -14.70
N THR A 80 5.54 -0.05 -14.81
CA THR A 80 5.03 -0.86 -15.94
C THR A 80 4.36 -0.04 -17.04
N GLY A 81 4.23 1.28 -16.86
CA GLY A 81 3.61 2.18 -17.84
C GLY A 81 2.07 2.11 -17.89
N VAL A 82 1.42 1.63 -16.83
CA VAL A 82 -0.04 1.59 -16.70
C VAL A 82 -0.56 2.90 -16.12
N ASN A 83 -1.60 3.47 -16.74
CA ASN A 83 -2.36 4.60 -16.19
C ASN A 83 -3.60 4.09 -15.43
N LEU A 84 -3.75 4.48 -14.16
CA LEU A 84 -4.80 4.04 -13.23
C LEU A 84 -6.07 4.90 -13.25
#